data_AF-A0A7V2XK55-F1
#
_entry.id   AF-A0A7V2XK55-F1
#
_cell.length_a   1.000
_cell.length_b   1.000
_cell.length_c   1.000
_cell.angle_alpha   90.00
_cell.angle_beta   90.00
_cell.angle_gamma   90.00
#
_symmetry.space_group_name_H-M   'P 1'
#
loop_
_entity.id
_entity.type
_entity.pdbx_description
1 polymer ?
#
loop_
_entity_poly.entity_id
_entity_poly.type
_entity_poly.pdbx_seq_one_letter_code
_entity_poly.pdbx_strand_id
1 'polypeptide(L)'
;MTLAEAVAAPSIDEAFLNDPYPTYQAWREEGAMLWSDDFFGGAWLLTRHADVEAALRDPALSAQRTGGWVMAAAQQGRAELRPFQSLFARAM
;
A
#
# COMPACT_ATOMS: atom_id res chain seq x y z
N MET A 1 -21.26 4.19 23.78
CA MET A 1 -20.03 4.12 22.98
C MET A 1 -19.85 2.66 22.60
N THR A 2 -20.52 2.25 21.52
CA THR A 2 -20.48 0.89 21.00
C THR A 2 -19.07 0.61 20.49
N LEU A 3 -18.45 -0.47 20.98
CA LEU A 3 -17.19 -0.96 20.42
C LEU A 3 -17.46 -1.24 18.94
N ALA A 4 -16.80 -0.48 18.06
CA ALA A 4 -16.67 -0.88 16.68
C ALA A 4 -16.04 -2.28 16.70
N GLU A 5 -16.70 -3.25 16.07
CA GLU A 5 -16.10 -4.54 15.77
C GLU A 5 -14.69 -4.29 15.24
N ALA A 6 -13.71 -5.04 15.76
CA ALA A 6 -12.36 -5.00 15.25
C ALA A 6 -12.41 -5.49 13.80
N VAL A 7 -12.48 -4.54 12.86
CA VAL A 7 -12.38 -4.81 11.43
C VAL A 7 -11.03 -5.49 11.22
N ALA A 8 -11.04 -6.67 10.61
CA ALA A 8 -9.81 -7.37 10.29
C ALA A 8 -8.94 -6.45 9.43
N ALA A 9 -7.70 -6.22 9.87
CA ALA A 9 -6.81 -5.32 9.15
C ALA A 9 -6.59 -5.85 7.71
N PRO A 10 -6.60 -4.96 6.70
CA PRO A 10 -6.25 -5.34 5.34
C PRO A 10 -4.88 -6.03 5.31
N SER A 11 -4.84 -7.27 4.82
CA SER A 11 -3.63 -8.09 4.72
C SER A 11 -3.44 -8.66 3.32
N ILE A 12 -2.20 -9.00 2.96
CA ILE A 12 -1.81 -9.61 1.69
C ILE A 12 -1.32 -11.03 1.98
N ASP A 13 -2.16 -12.02 1.69
CA ASP A 13 -1.86 -13.45 1.85
C ASP A 13 -1.78 -14.18 0.50
N GLU A 14 -1.53 -15.50 0.53
CA GLU A 14 -1.40 -16.29 -0.71
C GLU A 14 -2.70 -16.35 -1.52
N ALA A 15 -3.86 -16.33 -0.86
CA ALA A 15 -5.15 -16.29 -1.54
C ALA A 15 -5.34 -14.96 -2.29
N PHE A 16 -5.00 -13.84 -1.64
CA PHE A 16 -5.00 -12.52 -2.25
C PHE A 16 -4.05 -12.44 -3.46
N LEU A 17 -2.85 -13.03 -3.35
CA LEU A 17 -1.89 -13.03 -4.46
C LEU A 17 -2.38 -13.84 -5.67
N ASN A 18 -3.20 -14.87 -5.45
CA ASN A 18 -3.78 -15.69 -6.51
C ASN A 18 -5.01 -15.03 -7.16
N ASP A 19 -5.92 -14.47 -6.37
CA ASP A 19 -7.07 -13.72 -6.85
C ASP A 19 -7.41 -12.55 -5.89
N PRO A 20 -6.99 -11.31 -6.22
CA PRO A 20 -7.16 -10.17 -5.32
C PRO A 20 -8.54 -9.52 -5.44
N TYR A 21 -9.31 -9.81 -6.50
CA TYR A 21 -10.53 -9.06 -6.80
C TYR A 21 -11.66 -9.26 -5.76
N PRO A 22 -11.88 -10.47 -5.22
CA PRO A 22 -12.81 -10.68 -4.12
C PRO A 22 -12.45 -9.84 -2.89
N THR A 23 -11.17 -9.78 -2.53
CA THR A 23 -10.69 -8.98 -1.39
C THR A 23 -10.87 -7.49 -1.64
N TYR A 24 -10.57 -6.99 -2.84
CA TYR A 24 -10.84 -5.60 -3.19
C TYR A 24 -12.33 -5.25 -3.13
N GLN A 25 -13.22 -6.19 -3.45
CA GLN A 25 -14.66 -5.99 -3.30
C GLN A 25 -15.02 -5.84 -1.82
N ALA A 26 -14.59 -6.76 -0.97
CA ALA A 26 -14.85 -6.71 0.46
C ALA A 26 -14.37 -5.39 1.08
N TRP A 27 -13.13 -4.97 0.81
CA TRP A 27 -12.61 -3.71 1.34
C TRP A 27 -13.38 -2.47 0.87
N ARG A 28 -13.89 -2.46 -0.38
CA ARG A 28 -14.73 -1.35 -0.86
C ARG A 28 -16.09 -1.28 -0.18
N GLU A 29 -16.64 -2.43 0.19
CA GLU A 29 -17.90 -2.54 0.94
C GLU A 29 -17.72 -2.13 2.41
N GLU A 30 -16.56 -2.47 3.00
CA GLU A 30 -16.21 -2.12 4.38
C GLU A 30 -16.02 -0.62 4.60
N GLY A 31 -15.35 0.09 3.68
CA GLY A 31 -15.11 1.52 3.85
C GLY A 31 -14.33 2.17 2.72
N ALA A 32 -14.41 3.50 2.60
CA ALA A 32 -13.63 4.26 1.62
C ALA A 32 -12.12 4.25 1.92
N MET A 33 -11.77 4.19 3.21
CA MET A 33 -10.40 4.09 3.69
C MET A 33 -10.32 3.14 4.87
N LEU A 34 -9.30 2.28 4.89
CA LEU A 34 -9.04 1.32 5.97
C LEU A 34 -7.64 1.56 6.52
N TRP A 35 -7.46 1.46 7.85
CA TRP A 35 -6.12 1.45 8.44
C TRP A 35 -5.57 0.03 8.46
N SER A 36 -4.28 -0.14 8.19
CA SER A 36 -3.58 -1.41 8.34
C SER A 36 -2.19 -1.19 8.91
N ASP A 37 -1.89 -1.94 9.97
CA ASP A 37 -0.56 -1.96 10.60
C ASP A 37 0.46 -2.78 9.78
N ASP A 38 -0.02 -3.70 8.93
CA ASP A 38 0.80 -4.59 8.11
C ASP A 38 1.52 -3.86 6.98
N PHE A 39 0.96 -2.73 6.53
CA PHE A 39 1.52 -1.93 5.45
C PHE A 39 2.52 -0.89 5.98
N PHE A 40 3.81 -1.14 5.78
CA PHE A 40 4.90 -0.17 6.03
C PHE A 40 4.93 0.39 7.46
N GLY A 41 4.50 -0.39 8.46
CA GLY A 41 4.42 0.05 9.86
C GLY A 41 3.23 0.97 10.14
N GLY A 42 2.16 0.87 9.35
CA GLY A 42 0.96 1.68 9.45
C GLY A 42 0.69 2.48 8.19
N ALA A 43 -0.39 2.16 7.48
CA ALA A 43 -0.85 2.94 6.34
C ALA A 43 -2.37 2.97 6.21
N TRP A 44 -2.86 4.05 5.60
CA TRP A 44 -4.22 4.14 5.09
C TRP A 44 -4.29 3.48 3.70
N LEU A 45 -5.21 2.53 3.55
CA LEU A 45 -5.57 1.91 2.30
C LEU A 45 -6.77 2.62 1.70
N LEU A 46 -6.62 3.13 0.48
CA LEU A 46 -7.70 3.73 -0.29
C LEU A 46 -8.36 2.66 -1.16
N THR A 47 -9.68 2.49 -1.03
CA THR A 47 -10.38 1.37 -1.70
C THR A 47 -11.16 1.82 -2.93
N ARG A 48 -11.51 3.11 -3.02
CA ARG A 48 -12.29 3.69 -4.11
C ARG A 48 -11.41 4.36 -5.15
N HIS A 49 -11.78 4.19 -6.42
CA HIS A 49 -11.06 4.78 -7.54
C HIS A 49 -10.91 6.30 -7.41
N ALA A 50 -11.98 7.01 -7.03
CA ALA A 50 -11.95 8.48 -6.95
C ALA A 50 -10.93 8.98 -5.90
N ASP A 51 -10.81 8.29 -4.77
CA ASP A 51 -9.88 8.64 -3.71
C ASP A 51 -8.43 8.37 -4.14
N VAL A 52 -8.19 7.24 -4.84
CA VAL A 52 -6.88 6.93 -5.44
C VAL A 52 -6.49 7.97 -6.48
N GLU A 53 -7.40 8.33 -7.38
CA GLU A 53 -7.16 9.33 -8.43
C GLU A 53 -6.86 10.72 -7.83
N ALA A 54 -7.59 11.13 -6.81
CA ALA A 54 -7.34 12.38 -6.10
C ALA A 54 -5.97 12.37 -5.41
N ALA A 55 -5.63 11.28 -4.71
CA ALA A 55 -4.36 11.16 -4.00
C ALA A 55 -3.15 11.21 -4.95
N LEU A 56 -3.23 10.55 -6.12
CA LEU A 56 -2.15 10.57 -7.11
C LEU A 56 -1.92 11.94 -7.75
N ARG A 57 -2.89 12.86 -7.66
CA ARG A 57 -2.79 14.22 -8.20
C ARG A 57 -2.50 15.27 -7.12
N ASP A 58 -2.55 14.89 -5.85
CA ASP A 58 -2.38 15.83 -4.75
C ASP A 58 -0.87 16.12 -4.54
N PRO A 59 -0.40 17.37 -4.77
CA PRO A 59 1.00 17.72 -4.58
C PRO A 59 1.45 17.66 -3.10
N ALA A 60 0.51 17.61 -2.14
CA ALA A 60 0.83 17.40 -0.73
C ALA A 60 1.23 15.94 -0.42
N LEU A 61 0.89 14.98 -1.29
CA LEU A 61 1.25 13.58 -1.13
C LEU A 61 2.51 13.26 -1.92
N SER A 62 3.59 12.97 -1.19
CA SER A 62 4.91 12.67 -1.76
C SER A 62 5.17 11.17 -1.79
N ALA A 63 5.82 10.70 -2.87
CA ALA A 63 6.33 9.33 -2.94
C ALA A 63 7.79 9.19 -2.44
N GLN A 64 8.36 10.22 -1.79
CA GLN A 64 9.74 10.23 -1.30
C GLN A 64 10.00 9.11 -0.28
N ARG A 65 8.95 8.70 0.46
CA ARG A 65 9.00 7.56 1.38
C ARG A 65 9.33 6.23 0.69
N THR A 66 8.98 6.09 -0.59
CA THR A 66 9.19 4.87 -1.38
C THR A 66 10.68 4.63 -1.64
N GLY A 67 11.50 5.69 -1.78
CA GLY A 67 12.95 5.57 -1.98
C GLY A 67 13.68 4.87 -0.84
N GLY A 68 13.25 5.09 0.41
CA GLY A 68 13.83 4.43 1.59
C GLY A 68 13.61 2.91 1.60
N TRP A 69 12.45 2.44 1.14
CA TRP A 69 12.11 1.02 1.07
C TRP A 69 12.90 0.30 -0.02
N VAL A 70 12.97 0.92 -1.19
CA VAL A 70 13.76 0.48 -2.35
C VAL A 70 15.23 0.28 -1.95
N MET A 71 15.81 1.22 -1.19
CA MET A 71 17.18 1.12 -0.70
C MET A 71 17.35 0.09 0.44
N ALA A 72 16.38 -0.04 1.35
CA ALA A 72 16.42 -1.04 2.42
C ALA A 72 16.38 -2.49 1.88
N ALA A 73 15.54 -2.75 0.88
CA ALA A 73 15.47 -4.05 0.20
C ALA A 73 16.78 -4.38 -0.55
N ALA A 74 17.51 -3.38 -1.05
CA ALA A 74 18.83 -3.54 -1.65
C ALA A 74 19.88 -4.02 -0.63
N GLN A 75 19.85 -3.45 0.58
CA GLN A 75 20.77 -3.79 1.66
C GLN A 75 20.54 -5.20 2.21
N GLN A 76 19.33 -5.74 2.08
CA GLN A 76 18.98 -7.12 2.46
C GLN A 76 19.42 -8.20 1.45
N GLY A 77 20.28 -7.84 0.48
CA GLY A 77 20.96 -8.82 -0.38
C GLY A 77 20.32 -9.10 -1.73
N ARG A 78 19.26 -8.37 -2.13
CA ARG A 78 18.64 -8.54 -3.46
C ARG A 78 19.36 -7.69 -4.51
N ALA A 79 20.57 -8.09 -4.85
CA ALA A 79 21.43 -7.43 -5.83
C ALA A 79 20.78 -7.25 -7.21
N GLU A 80 19.85 -8.14 -7.58
CA GLU A 80 19.06 -8.13 -8.81
C GLU A 80 18.03 -6.99 -8.90
N LEU A 81 17.64 -6.40 -7.77
CA LEU A 81 16.67 -5.30 -7.76
C LEU A 81 17.32 -3.94 -7.98
N ARG A 82 18.66 -3.83 -7.90
CA ARG A 82 19.39 -2.55 -8.01
C ARG A 82 19.11 -1.74 -9.30
N PRO A 83 18.98 -2.37 -10.50
CA PRO A 83 18.60 -1.63 -11.71
C PRO A 83 17.18 -1.05 -11.61
N PHE A 84 16.22 -1.82 -11.09
CA PHE A 84 14.84 -1.37 -10.86
C PHE A 84 14.79 -0.23 -9.83
N GLN A 85 15.59 -0.34 -8.77
CA GLN A 85 15.73 0.68 -7.73
C GLN A 85 16.27 2.00 -8.29
N SER A 86 17.26 1.94 -9.18
CA SER A 86 17.87 3.11 -9.81
C SER A 86 16.91 3.83 -10.77
N LEU A 87 16.01 3.09 -11.42
CA LEU A 87 14.95 3.67 -12.26
C LEU A 87 13.89 4.38 -11.42
N PHE A 88 13.46 3.76 -10.31
CA PHE A 88 12.46 4.34 -9.42
C PHE A 88 12.96 5.62 -8.73
N ALA A 89 14.22 5.65 -8.29
CA ALA A 89 14.81 6.81 -7.63
C ALA A 89 14.98 8.03 -8.56
N ARG A 90 14.98 7.85 -9.88
CA ARG A 90 15.11 8.95 -10.87
C ARG A 90 13.77 9.58 -11.25
N ALA A 91 12.67 8.89 -10.99
CA ALA A 91 11.31 9.35 -11.29
C ALA A 91 10.65 10.08 -10.10
N MET A 92 11.36 10.14 -8.97
CA MET A 92 11.03 10.81 -7.71
C MET A 92 11.81 12.09 -7.57
#